data_AF-A0A183BJN9-F1
#
_entry.id   AF-A0A183BJN9-F1
#
_cell.length_a   1.000
_cell.length_b   1.000
_cell.length_c   1.000
_cell.angle_alpha   90.00
_cell.angle_beta   90.00
_cell.angle_gamma   90.00
#
_symmetry.space_group_name_H-M   'P 1'
#
loop_
_entity.id
_entity.type
_entity.pdbx_description
1 polymer ?
#
loop_
_entity_poly.entity_id
_entity_poly.type
_entity_poly.pdbx_seq_one_letter_code
_entity_poly.pdbx_strand_id
1 'polypeptide(L)'
;MSLFAHEGIGILLLGETGVGKSTLINAIVNYLKHPTFEEAIQADEIESVIPARFCTEEYDEDGNLVQKEVVIGKMSKDECLEPGKSQTKWPNAYITPSKVGHKIRLIDAPGILDTGGIKEDDLNLHKTLSFISTLPELHAICILLRPNSTRTGPAFKYCINGLLTYLHKNAVKNIFFMFTNARGSNYKMGKTRELLQGILNPIEDAHKVSIPLHRDRIYCLDNEAFEHLCLIKKANVRYSEENMVDFSKSWTRAEQELQRMLKNVSALKPHRTWETVSLNKAHRTIVDLTYPLASISQSIQDNLIRIKEQQEAINKGEQEMTTAPTFETVQFVPLQHPRTVCTSVGI
;
A
#
# COMPACT_ATOMS: atom_id res chain seq x y z
N MET A 1 6.01 4.00 -30.25
CA MET A 1 5.33 5.27 -29.89
C MET A 1 4.88 5.14 -28.45
N SER A 2 5.48 5.90 -27.53
CA SER A 2 5.43 5.68 -26.08
C SER A 2 4.09 6.12 -25.45
N LEU A 3 3.32 5.16 -24.94
CA LEU A 3 2.05 5.39 -24.21
C LEU A 3 2.22 5.95 -22.78
N PHE A 4 3.46 6.27 -22.35
CA PHE A 4 3.77 6.53 -20.93
C PHE A 4 4.32 7.92 -20.61
N ALA A 5 4.36 8.84 -21.57
CA ALA A 5 4.85 10.20 -21.33
C ALA A 5 3.73 11.21 -21.57
N HIS A 6 2.99 11.57 -20.51
CA HIS A 6 2.48 12.93 -20.22
C HIS A 6 1.74 12.92 -18.84
N GLU A 7 2.39 13.58 -17.87
CA GLU A 7 1.90 14.30 -16.67
C GLU A 7 0.57 13.84 -16.02
N GLY A 8 0.63 12.79 -15.21
CA GLY A 8 -0.46 12.42 -14.30
C GLY A 8 0.03 12.32 -12.86
N ILE A 9 -0.77 12.79 -11.91
CA ILE A 9 -0.47 12.74 -10.48
C ILE A 9 -0.66 11.31 -10.00
N GLY A 10 0.46 10.64 -9.69
CA GLY A 10 0.47 9.29 -9.12
C GLY A 10 0.40 9.29 -7.59
N ILE A 11 -0.65 8.70 -7.03
CA ILE A 11 -0.92 8.64 -5.59
C ILE A 11 -0.99 7.17 -5.18
N LEU A 12 -0.06 6.72 -4.34
CA LEU A 12 -0.07 5.39 -3.74
C LEU A 12 -0.86 5.39 -2.43
N LEU A 13 -1.75 4.43 -2.26
CA LEU A 13 -2.59 4.28 -1.07
C LEU A 13 -2.17 3.03 -0.29
N LEU A 14 -1.69 3.24 0.94
CA LEU A 14 -1.22 2.19 1.83
C LEU A 14 -2.03 2.20 3.12
N GLY A 15 -2.26 1.04 3.74
CA GLY A 15 -2.92 0.97 5.03
C GLY A 15 -3.45 -0.42 5.35
N GLU A 16 -3.89 -0.59 6.59
CA GLU A 16 -4.41 -1.86 7.12
C GLU A 16 -5.60 -2.39 6.30
N THR A 17 -5.80 -3.70 6.32
CA THR A 17 -7.03 -4.32 5.81
C THR A 17 -8.24 -3.71 6.53
N GLY A 18 -9.27 -3.32 5.78
CA GLY A 18 -10.49 -2.73 6.33
C GLY A 18 -10.39 -1.26 6.78
N VAL A 19 -9.28 -0.56 6.53
CA VAL A 19 -9.18 0.89 6.79
C VAL A 19 -10.03 1.74 5.82
N GLY A 20 -10.54 1.14 4.74
CA GLY A 20 -11.39 1.83 3.76
C GLY A 20 -10.66 2.30 2.49
N LYS A 21 -9.53 1.69 2.10
CA LYS A 21 -8.78 2.06 0.87
C LYS A 21 -9.66 2.04 -0.38
N SER A 22 -10.28 0.90 -0.68
CA SER A 22 -11.13 0.70 -1.86
C SER A 22 -12.33 1.62 -1.88
N THR A 23 -12.99 1.79 -0.73
CA THR A 23 -14.09 2.75 -0.57
C THR A 23 -13.63 4.18 -0.83
N LEU A 24 -12.47 4.58 -0.28
CA LEU A 24 -11.92 5.92 -0.49
C LEU A 24 -11.58 6.17 -1.96
N ILE A 25 -11.06 5.17 -2.70
CA ILE A 25 -10.79 5.32 -4.13
C ILE A 25 -12.07 5.60 -4.90
N ASN A 26 -13.13 4.81 -4.68
CA ASN A 26 -14.42 5.07 -5.31
C ASN A 26 -14.98 6.44 -4.90
N ALA A 27 -14.87 6.81 -3.62
CA ALA A 27 -15.30 8.12 -3.14
C ALA A 27 -14.54 9.26 -3.83
N ILE A 28 -13.21 9.19 -3.92
CA ILE A 28 -12.37 10.19 -4.61
C ILE A 28 -12.80 10.34 -6.07
N VAL A 29 -13.04 9.25 -6.79
CA VAL A 29 -13.50 9.31 -8.19
C VAL A 29 -14.82 10.09 -8.30
N ASN A 30 -15.75 9.87 -7.38
CA ASN A 30 -17.03 10.57 -7.38
C ASN A 30 -16.91 12.02 -6.90
N TYR A 31 -16.07 12.33 -5.90
CA TYR A 31 -15.79 13.70 -5.45
C TYR A 31 -15.20 14.56 -6.56
N LEU A 32 -14.32 13.98 -7.38
CA LEU A 32 -13.72 14.67 -8.53
C LEU A 32 -14.74 14.92 -9.65
N LYS A 33 -15.70 14.00 -9.84
CA LYS A 33 -16.75 14.11 -10.86
C LYS A 33 -17.85 15.10 -10.42
N HIS A 34 -18.30 14.99 -9.18
CA HIS A 34 -19.43 15.71 -8.59
C HIS A 34 -18.95 16.56 -7.39
N PRO A 35 -18.79 17.89 -7.55
CA PRO A 35 -18.30 18.77 -6.49
C PRO A 35 -19.27 18.87 -5.30
N THR A 36 -20.56 18.59 -5.52
CA THR A 36 -21.58 18.60 -4.47
C THR A 36 -22.29 17.25 -4.37
N PHE A 37 -22.87 17.00 -3.21
CA PHE A 37 -23.64 15.79 -2.97
C PHE A 37 -24.93 15.77 -3.79
N GLU A 38 -25.54 16.93 -4.01
CA GLU A 38 -26.76 17.09 -4.79
C GLU A 38 -26.53 16.74 -6.26
N GLU A 39 -25.41 17.19 -6.85
CA GLU A 39 -25.01 16.76 -8.19
C GLU A 39 -24.77 15.24 -8.26
N ALA A 40 -24.16 14.67 -7.22
CA ALA A 40 -23.90 13.24 -7.14
C ALA A 40 -25.20 12.43 -7.05
N ILE A 41 -26.22 12.92 -6.33
CA ILE A 41 -27.55 12.30 -6.25
C ILE A 41 -28.27 12.37 -7.60
N GLN A 42 -28.24 13.53 -8.26
CA GLN A 42 -28.95 13.77 -9.52
C GLN A 42 -28.35 13.03 -10.72
N ALA A 43 -27.07 12.65 -10.65
CA ALA A 43 -26.42 11.88 -11.71
C ALA A 43 -27.11 10.52 -11.94
N ASP A 44 -27.09 9.99 -13.16
CA ASP A 44 -27.74 8.70 -13.45
C ASP A 44 -27.00 7.51 -12.82
N GLU A 45 -25.66 7.56 -12.81
CA GLU A 45 -24.80 6.46 -12.39
C GLU A 45 -23.84 6.85 -11.26
N ILE A 46 -23.38 5.84 -10.52
CA ILE A 46 -22.29 5.96 -9.55
C ILE A 46 -21.04 5.41 -10.23
N GLU A 47 -19.95 6.18 -10.22
CA GLU A 47 -18.66 5.69 -10.70
C GLU A 47 -18.09 4.70 -9.70
N SER A 48 -17.84 3.47 -10.14
CA SER A 48 -17.23 2.42 -9.32
C SER A 48 -16.10 1.77 -10.10
N VAL A 49 -14.88 2.07 -9.66
CA VAL A 49 -13.64 1.54 -10.25
C VAL A 49 -13.15 0.30 -9.51
N ILE A 50 -13.48 0.19 -8.22
CA ILE A 50 -13.21 -0.98 -7.39
C ILE A 50 -14.54 -1.54 -6.88
N PRO A 51 -14.73 -2.86 -6.88
CA PRO A 51 -15.92 -3.42 -6.30
C PRO A 51 -15.98 -3.20 -4.79
N ALA A 52 -17.14 -2.80 -4.29
CA ALA A 52 -17.32 -2.53 -2.87
C ALA A 52 -18.70 -2.99 -2.40
N ARG A 53 -18.78 -3.32 -1.11
CA ARG A 53 -19.96 -3.87 -0.45
C ARG A 53 -20.30 -2.99 0.74
N PHE A 54 -21.54 -2.51 0.79
CA PHE A 54 -22.07 -1.69 1.87
C PHE A 54 -23.31 -2.35 2.44
N CYS A 55 -23.45 -2.31 3.77
CA CYS A 55 -24.61 -2.85 4.45
C CYS A 55 -25.19 -1.76 5.34
N THR A 56 -26.52 -1.73 5.42
CA THR A 56 -27.24 -0.94 6.41
C THR A 56 -28.38 -1.77 6.99
N GLU A 57 -28.97 -1.28 8.06
CA GLU A 57 -30.03 -1.95 8.79
C GLU A 57 -31.20 -0.98 8.91
N GLU A 58 -32.40 -1.49 8.65
CA GLU A 58 -33.66 -0.78 8.88
C GLU A 58 -34.57 -1.68 9.71
N TYR A 59 -35.49 -1.10 10.46
CA TYR A 59 -36.55 -1.87 11.12
C TYR A 59 -37.77 -1.87 10.22
N ASP A 60 -38.36 -3.05 9.98
CA ASP A 60 -39.65 -3.14 9.29
C ASP A 60 -40.81 -2.67 10.19
N GLU A 61 -42.03 -2.68 9.64
CA GLU A 61 -43.24 -2.27 10.37
C GLU A 61 -43.53 -3.14 11.60
N ASP A 62 -43.02 -4.37 11.61
CA ASP A 62 -43.14 -5.33 12.71
C ASP A 62 -42.00 -5.19 13.74
N GLY A 63 -41.06 -4.25 13.53
CA GLY A 63 -39.92 -4.01 14.41
C GLY A 63 -38.79 -5.03 14.26
N ASN A 64 -38.79 -5.84 13.19
CA ASN A 64 -37.68 -6.75 12.88
C ASN A 64 -36.56 -6.01 12.15
N LEU A 65 -35.33 -6.37 12.48
CA LEU A 65 -34.15 -5.85 11.81
C LEU A 65 -34.04 -6.45 10.40
N VAL A 66 -34.14 -5.61 9.38
CA VAL A 66 -33.94 -5.96 7.98
C VAL A 66 -32.63 -5.38 7.50
N GLN A 67 -31.71 -6.25 7.08
CA GLN A 67 -30.44 -5.85 6.52
C GLN A 67 -30.60 -5.56 5.02
N LYS A 68 -30.16 -4.37 4.59
CA LYS A 68 -30.04 -4.00 3.18
C LYS A 68 -28.58 -4.03 2.77
N GLU A 69 -28.29 -4.71 1.68
CA GLU A 69 -26.94 -4.84 1.13
C GLU A 69 -26.86 -4.24 -0.27
N VAL A 70 -25.79 -3.48 -0.52
CA VAL A 70 -25.45 -2.92 -1.81
C VAL A 70 -24.07 -3.40 -2.22
N VAL A 71 -23.98 -3.92 -3.43
CA VAL A 71 -22.71 -4.21 -4.10
C VAL A 71 -22.58 -3.28 -5.31
N ILE A 72 -21.45 -2.59 -5.41
CA ILE A 72 -21.08 -1.77 -6.57
C ILE A 72 -19.84 -2.37 -7.27
N GLY A 73 -19.67 -2.05 -8.54
CA GLY A 73 -18.52 -2.46 -9.34
C GLY A 73 -18.59 -3.92 -9.83
N LYS A 74 -17.64 -4.29 -10.69
CA LYS A 74 -17.55 -5.65 -11.27
C LYS A 74 -16.37 -6.41 -10.66
N MET A 75 -16.63 -7.59 -10.08
CA MET A 75 -15.57 -8.42 -9.50
C MET A 75 -14.47 -8.74 -10.51
N SER A 76 -13.23 -8.67 -10.06
CA SER A 76 -12.06 -9.13 -10.81
C SER A 76 -11.35 -10.24 -10.04
N LYS A 77 -10.46 -10.98 -10.73
CA LYS A 77 -9.65 -12.05 -10.12
C LYS A 77 -8.71 -11.56 -9.00
N ASP A 78 -8.37 -10.27 -9.00
CA ASP A 78 -7.43 -9.65 -8.07
C ASP A 78 -8.11 -9.00 -6.86
N GLU A 79 -9.46 -9.09 -6.80
CA GLU A 79 -10.31 -8.52 -5.74
C GLU A 79 -10.93 -9.63 -4.86
N CYS A 80 -11.24 -9.30 -3.61
CA CYS A 80 -11.87 -10.17 -2.62
C CYS A 80 -12.81 -9.36 -1.74
N LEU A 81 -14.05 -9.82 -1.52
CA LEU A 81 -15.01 -9.15 -0.66
C LEU A 81 -15.22 -9.85 0.69
N GLU A 82 -14.41 -10.86 1.01
CA GLU A 82 -14.53 -11.57 2.27
C GLU A 82 -14.18 -10.68 3.47
N PRO A 83 -15.05 -10.60 4.50
CA PRO A 83 -14.76 -9.82 5.69
C PRO A 83 -13.46 -10.28 6.38
N GLY A 84 -12.61 -9.32 6.75
CA GLY A 84 -11.39 -9.59 7.51
C GLY A 84 -10.17 -10.06 6.70
N LYS A 85 -10.28 -10.17 5.36
CA LYS A 85 -9.15 -10.42 4.46
C LYS A 85 -8.81 -9.19 3.64
N SER A 86 -7.57 -9.08 3.16
CA SER A 86 -7.22 -8.03 2.19
C SER A 86 -8.13 -8.13 0.97
N GLN A 87 -8.81 -7.02 0.67
CA GLN A 87 -9.69 -6.95 -0.50
C GLN A 87 -8.87 -6.97 -1.79
N THR A 88 -7.72 -6.30 -1.79
CA THR A 88 -6.81 -6.21 -2.94
C THR A 88 -5.70 -7.26 -2.82
N LYS A 89 -5.53 -8.13 -3.82
CA LYS A 89 -4.47 -9.19 -3.83
C LYS A 89 -3.21 -8.78 -4.60
N TRP A 90 -3.37 -7.91 -5.59
CA TRP A 90 -2.30 -7.37 -6.41
C TRP A 90 -2.49 -5.87 -6.60
N PRO A 91 -1.42 -5.04 -6.54
CA PRO A 91 -1.57 -3.60 -6.74
C PRO A 91 -2.16 -3.27 -8.11
N ASN A 92 -3.08 -2.31 -8.15
CA ASN A 92 -3.71 -1.85 -9.38
C ASN A 92 -3.77 -0.32 -9.44
N ALA A 93 -3.84 0.24 -10.64
CA ALA A 93 -3.91 1.68 -10.85
C ALA A 93 -5.19 2.09 -11.57
N TYR A 94 -5.94 2.99 -10.93
CA TYR A 94 -7.18 3.56 -11.43
C TYR A 94 -6.92 5.00 -11.88
N ILE A 95 -7.24 5.30 -13.13
CA ILE A 95 -6.99 6.62 -13.72
C ILE A 95 -8.32 7.35 -13.87
N THR A 96 -8.42 8.53 -13.26
CA THR A 96 -9.59 9.41 -13.36
C THR A 96 -9.15 10.81 -13.81
N PRO A 97 -9.92 11.48 -14.69
CA PRO A 97 -9.62 12.86 -15.08
C PRO A 97 -9.91 13.82 -13.90
N SER A 98 -9.04 14.79 -13.69
CA SER A 98 -9.33 15.96 -12.85
C SER A 98 -9.94 17.08 -13.69
N LYS A 99 -10.86 17.85 -13.11
CA LYS A 99 -11.38 19.10 -13.71
C LYS A 99 -10.28 20.14 -13.97
N VAL A 100 -9.12 20.01 -13.32
CA VAL A 100 -7.95 20.91 -13.47
C VAL A 100 -6.96 20.40 -14.54
N GLY A 101 -7.40 19.54 -15.47
CA GLY A 101 -6.61 19.13 -16.65
C GLY A 101 -5.53 18.08 -16.41
N HIS A 102 -5.36 17.60 -15.17
CA HIS A 102 -4.39 16.55 -14.84
C HIS A 102 -5.10 15.19 -14.74
N LYS A 103 -4.42 14.12 -15.18
CA LYS A 103 -4.89 12.74 -14.90
C LYS A 103 -4.47 12.36 -13.49
N ILE A 104 -5.39 11.90 -12.66
CA ILE A 104 -5.07 11.37 -11.32
C ILE A 104 -5.00 9.85 -11.43
N ARG A 105 -3.86 9.29 -11.03
CA ARG A 105 -3.64 7.83 -10.96
C ARG A 105 -3.63 7.42 -9.49
N LEU A 106 -4.70 6.78 -9.06
CA LEU A 106 -4.85 6.19 -7.72
C LEU A 106 -4.32 4.76 -7.78
N ILE A 107 -3.26 4.48 -7.03
CA ILE A 107 -2.63 3.16 -6.95
C ILE A 107 -3.13 2.52 -5.67
N ASP A 108 -3.98 1.53 -5.82
CA ASP A 108 -4.41 0.68 -4.72
C ASP A 108 -3.35 -0.39 -4.47
N ALA A 109 -2.95 -0.53 -3.21
CA ALA A 109 -2.03 -1.57 -2.78
C ALA A 109 -2.78 -2.56 -1.89
N PRO A 110 -2.39 -3.84 -1.89
CA PRO A 110 -2.83 -4.81 -0.89
C PRO A 110 -2.71 -4.25 0.53
N GLY A 111 -3.58 -4.71 1.43
CA GLY A 111 -3.45 -4.43 2.86
C GLY A 111 -2.03 -4.72 3.31
N ILE A 112 -1.35 -3.70 3.82
CA ILE A 112 -0.15 -3.89 4.61
C ILE A 112 -0.65 -4.01 6.03
N LEU A 113 -0.27 -5.06 6.76
CA LEU A 113 -0.80 -5.45 8.08
C LEU A 113 -2.09 -6.27 7.96
N ASP A 114 -2.06 -7.29 7.12
CA ASP A 114 -3.15 -8.26 7.01
C ASP A 114 -3.05 -9.36 8.10
N THR A 115 -4.14 -10.11 8.28
CA THR A 115 -4.23 -11.21 9.25
C THR A 115 -3.25 -12.37 8.99
N GLY A 116 -2.64 -12.42 7.80
CA GLY A 116 -1.66 -13.44 7.43
C GLY A 116 -0.24 -13.25 8.00
N GLY A 117 -0.01 -12.14 8.71
CA GLY A 117 1.22 -11.88 9.45
C GLY A 117 2.39 -11.41 8.58
N ILE A 118 3.56 -11.31 9.23
CA ILE A 118 4.79 -10.64 8.72
C ILE A 118 5.20 -11.10 7.32
N LYS A 119 5.13 -12.41 7.03
CA LYS A 119 5.54 -12.95 5.72
C LYS A 119 4.64 -12.49 4.58
N GLU A 120 3.34 -12.40 4.83
CA GLU A 120 2.38 -11.93 3.82
C GLU A 120 2.53 -10.42 3.62
N ASP A 121 2.79 -9.67 4.69
CA ASP A 121 3.06 -8.24 4.64
C ASP A 121 4.31 -7.92 3.81
N ASP A 122 5.41 -8.67 4.01
CA ASP A 122 6.64 -8.52 3.21
C ASP A 122 6.37 -8.81 1.72
N LEU A 123 5.58 -9.86 1.43
CA LEU A 123 5.20 -10.18 0.05
C LEU A 123 4.35 -9.05 -0.56
N ASN A 124 3.36 -8.54 0.16
CA ASN A 124 2.49 -7.45 -0.28
C ASN A 124 3.28 -6.15 -0.51
N LEU A 125 4.25 -5.86 0.36
CA LEU A 125 5.17 -4.75 0.19
C LEU A 125 6.03 -4.93 -1.07
N HIS A 126 6.58 -6.12 -1.31
CA HIS A 126 7.35 -6.41 -2.52
C HIS A 126 6.51 -6.30 -3.81
N LYS A 127 5.27 -6.78 -3.81
CA LYS A 127 4.34 -6.58 -4.93
C LYS A 127 4.13 -5.10 -5.21
N THR A 128 3.90 -4.32 -4.16
CA THR A 128 3.70 -2.87 -4.23
C THR A 128 4.93 -2.15 -4.78
N LEU A 129 6.11 -2.47 -4.26
CA LEU A 129 7.40 -1.92 -4.75
C LEU A 129 7.66 -2.28 -6.21
N SER A 130 7.36 -3.52 -6.61
CA SER A 130 7.45 -3.97 -7.99
C SER A 130 6.50 -3.19 -8.90
N PHE A 131 5.25 -2.97 -8.47
CA PHE A 131 4.29 -2.20 -9.24
C PHE A 131 4.74 -0.75 -9.43
N ILE A 132 5.11 -0.04 -8.35
CA ILE A 132 5.53 1.37 -8.45
C ILE A 132 6.83 1.53 -9.23
N SER A 133 7.67 0.49 -9.33
CA SER A 133 8.90 0.52 -10.16
C SER A 133 8.62 0.70 -11.65
N THR A 134 7.40 0.35 -12.10
CA THR A 134 6.98 0.51 -13.50
C THR A 134 6.57 1.95 -13.84
N LEU A 135 6.34 2.78 -12.83
CA LEU A 135 5.95 4.18 -13.00
C LEU A 135 7.20 5.05 -13.00
N PRO A 136 7.28 6.14 -13.79
CA PRO A 136 8.47 7.00 -13.79
C PRO A 136 8.59 7.83 -12.50
N GLU A 137 7.46 8.32 -12.01
CA GLU A 137 7.38 9.24 -10.89
C GLU A 137 6.17 8.92 -10.00
N LEU A 138 6.33 9.17 -8.70
CA LEU A 138 5.30 9.03 -7.69
C LEU A 138 5.15 10.34 -6.94
N HIS A 139 3.94 10.90 -6.91
CA HIS A 139 3.71 12.24 -6.39
C HIS A 139 3.34 12.21 -4.90
N ALA A 140 2.61 11.19 -4.48
CA ALA A 140 2.21 11.00 -3.09
C ALA A 140 2.22 9.52 -2.68
N ILE A 141 2.62 9.26 -1.44
CA ILE A 141 2.49 8.01 -0.72
C ILE A 141 1.59 8.32 0.47
N CYS A 142 0.31 8.00 0.35
CA CYS A 142 -0.68 8.25 1.37
C CYS A 142 -0.88 7.01 2.23
N ILE A 143 -0.70 7.21 3.53
CA ILE A 143 -0.84 6.18 4.55
C ILE A 143 -2.17 6.40 5.25
N LEU A 144 -3.10 5.48 5.04
CA LEU A 144 -4.46 5.52 5.54
C LEU A 144 -4.53 5.00 6.97
N LEU A 145 -5.24 5.74 7.81
CA LEU A 145 -5.42 5.49 9.23
C LEU A 145 -6.87 5.79 9.64
N ARG A 146 -7.31 5.20 10.74
CA ARG A 146 -8.56 5.61 11.41
C ARG A 146 -8.24 6.53 12.59
N PRO A 147 -8.99 7.62 12.79
CA PRO A 147 -8.89 8.44 13.99
C PRO A 147 -9.15 7.64 15.26
N ASN A 148 -8.56 8.09 16.36
CA ASN A 148 -8.70 7.45 17.67
C ASN A 148 -8.33 5.95 17.71
N SER A 149 -7.60 5.45 16.71
CA SER A 149 -7.08 4.08 16.73
C SER A 149 -6.06 3.93 17.84
N THR A 150 -6.27 2.92 18.70
CA THR A 150 -5.40 2.57 19.84
C THR A 150 -4.56 1.31 19.59
N ARG A 151 -4.81 0.60 18.47
CA ARG A 151 -4.24 -0.73 18.18
C ARG A 151 -3.06 -0.71 17.20
N THR A 152 -2.72 0.46 16.65
CA THR A 152 -1.77 0.65 15.55
C THR A 152 -0.30 0.61 16.00
N GLY A 153 0.07 0.03 17.15
CA GLY A 153 1.45 0.14 17.67
C GLY A 153 2.49 -0.68 16.88
N PRO A 154 2.54 -2.01 17.05
CA PRO A 154 3.61 -2.83 16.48
C PRO A 154 3.50 -3.04 14.97
N ALA A 155 2.28 -3.29 14.48
CA ALA A 155 1.98 -3.55 13.08
C ALA A 155 2.32 -2.32 12.23
N PHE A 156 1.80 -1.14 12.57
CA PHE A 156 2.10 0.10 11.86
C PHE A 156 3.60 0.45 11.86
N LYS A 157 4.28 0.29 13.01
CA LYS A 157 5.74 0.50 13.09
C LYS A 157 6.49 -0.39 12.11
N TYR A 158 6.11 -1.67 12.02
CA TYR A 158 6.69 -2.59 11.06
C TYR A 158 6.43 -2.13 9.61
N CYS A 159 5.21 -1.72 9.28
CA CYS A 159 4.86 -1.19 7.95
C CYS A 159 5.69 0.05 7.57
N ILE A 160 5.76 1.08 8.43
CA ILE A 160 6.53 2.30 8.15
C ILE A 160 8.02 1.99 8.04
N ASN A 161 8.56 1.15 8.94
CA ASN A 161 9.97 0.80 8.90
C ASN A 161 10.31 0.00 7.63
N GLY A 162 9.45 -0.95 7.23
CA GLY A 162 9.59 -1.68 5.97
C GLY A 162 9.57 -0.73 4.76
N LEU A 163 8.58 0.16 4.69
CA LEU A 163 8.49 1.16 3.62
C LEU A 163 9.75 2.02 3.54
N LEU A 164 10.24 2.55 4.66
CA LEU A 164 11.43 3.41 4.68
C LEU A 164 12.75 2.66 4.46
N THR A 165 12.78 1.35 4.74
CA THR A 165 13.93 0.49 4.43
C THR A 165 14.09 0.33 2.91
N TYR A 166 12.98 0.21 2.18
CA TYR A 166 13.00 -0.05 0.74
C TYR A 166 12.84 1.19 -0.14
N LEU A 167 12.25 2.27 0.39
CA LEU A 167 12.12 3.53 -0.33
C LEU A 167 13.38 4.37 -0.18
N HIS A 168 13.76 5.05 -1.26
CA HIS A 168 14.84 6.04 -1.16
C HIS A 168 14.44 7.17 -0.22
N LYS A 169 15.37 7.70 0.58
CA LYS A 169 15.14 8.77 1.58
C LYS A 169 14.41 10.01 1.02
N ASN A 170 14.54 10.27 -0.29
CA ASN A 170 13.83 11.37 -0.94
C ASN A 170 12.30 11.16 -0.97
N ALA A 171 11.84 9.91 -1.03
CA ALA A 171 10.42 9.55 -1.06
C ALA A 171 9.68 10.00 0.20
N VAL A 172 10.39 10.19 1.31
CA VAL A 172 9.85 10.67 2.59
C VAL A 172 9.14 12.02 2.43
N LYS A 173 9.64 12.87 1.53
CA LYS A 173 9.04 14.19 1.25
C LYS A 173 7.69 14.08 0.54
N ASN A 174 7.32 12.90 0.07
CA ASN A 174 6.06 12.61 -0.60
C ASN A 174 5.17 11.70 0.27
N ILE A 175 5.48 11.50 1.55
CA ILE A 175 4.63 10.77 2.49
C ILE A 175 3.55 11.71 3.07
N PHE A 176 2.33 11.20 3.12
CA PHE A 176 1.14 11.86 3.64
C PHE A 176 0.32 10.88 4.48
N PHE A 177 -0.46 11.41 5.42
CA PHE A 177 -1.39 10.64 6.24
C PHE A 177 -2.82 11.02 5.89
N MET A 178 -3.63 10.00 5.60
CA MET A 178 -5.05 10.18 5.31
C MET A 178 -5.90 9.48 6.36
N PHE A 179 -6.89 10.19 6.89
CA PHE A 179 -7.80 9.67 7.89
C PHE A 179 -9.16 9.40 7.27
N THR A 180 -9.55 8.12 7.23
CA THR A 180 -10.88 7.66 6.81
C THR A 180 -11.84 7.65 8.00
N ASN A 181 -13.16 7.60 7.73
CA ASN A 181 -14.20 7.59 8.76
C ASN A 181 -14.02 8.72 9.79
N ALA A 182 -13.64 9.90 9.33
CA ALA A 182 -13.15 10.97 10.20
C ALA A 182 -14.25 11.82 10.84
N ARG A 183 -15.52 11.60 10.46
CA ARG A 183 -16.65 12.36 10.98
C ARG A 183 -16.79 12.25 12.50
N GLY A 184 -16.71 11.04 13.05
CA GLY A 184 -16.83 10.79 14.50
C GLY A 184 -15.73 11.45 15.34
N SER A 185 -14.61 11.84 14.73
CA SER A 185 -13.54 12.59 15.39
C SER A 185 -13.57 14.09 15.07
N ASN A 186 -14.65 14.59 14.47
CA ASN A 186 -14.76 15.95 13.95
C ASN A 186 -13.62 16.30 12.97
N TYR A 187 -13.24 15.32 12.15
CA TYR A 187 -12.18 15.39 11.14
C TYR A 187 -10.82 15.75 11.74
N LYS A 188 -10.50 15.12 12.87
CA LYS A 188 -9.21 15.23 13.56
C LYS A 188 -8.61 13.84 13.74
N MET A 189 -7.29 13.77 13.90
CA MET A 189 -6.60 12.50 14.17
C MET A 189 -6.97 11.91 15.54
N GLY A 190 -7.32 12.78 16.51
CA GLY A 190 -7.58 12.40 17.88
C GLY A 190 -6.39 11.68 18.53
N LYS A 191 -6.65 10.61 19.28
CA LYS A 191 -5.63 9.84 20.03
C LYS A 191 -4.56 9.21 19.13
N THR A 192 -4.82 9.04 17.84
CA THR A 192 -3.85 8.49 16.89
C THR A 192 -2.62 9.39 16.72
N ARG A 193 -2.72 10.69 17.02
CA ARG A 193 -1.57 11.60 16.92
C ARG A 193 -0.42 11.20 17.83
N GLU A 194 -0.69 10.93 19.11
CA GLU A 194 0.34 10.57 20.09
C GLU A 194 1.00 9.24 19.74
N LEU A 195 0.20 8.25 19.32
CA LEU A 195 0.69 6.96 18.87
C LEU A 195 1.58 7.10 17.62
N LEU A 196 1.13 7.89 16.65
CA LEU A 196 1.89 8.14 15.42
C LEU A 196 3.22 8.83 15.72
N GLN A 197 3.21 9.84 16.61
CA GLN A 197 4.43 10.52 17.06
C GLN A 197 5.41 9.55 17.73
N GLY A 198 4.92 8.67 18.61
CA GLY A 198 5.74 7.65 19.28
C GLY A 198 6.37 6.62 18.34
N ILE A 199 5.77 6.40 17.16
CA ILE A 199 6.30 5.51 16.11
C ILE A 199 7.24 6.26 15.17
N LEU A 200 6.91 7.51 14.80
CA LEU A 200 7.71 8.29 13.87
C LEU A 200 9.02 8.78 14.49
N ASN A 201 9.03 9.25 15.73
CA ASN A 201 10.26 9.82 16.32
C ASN A 201 11.46 8.83 16.28
N PRO A 202 11.32 7.56 16.72
CA PRO A 202 12.44 6.61 16.63
C PRO A 202 12.88 6.31 15.18
N ILE A 203 11.93 6.37 14.24
CA ILE A 203 12.18 6.11 12.82
C ILE A 203 12.92 7.30 12.18
N GLU A 204 12.49 8.52 12.47
CA GLU A 204 13.16 9.76 12.08
C GLU A 204 14.60 9.78 12.59
N ASP A 205 14.81 9.40 13.85
CA ASP A 205 16.12 9.32 14.49
C ASP A 205 17.04 8.26 13.86
N ALA A 206 16.49 7.07 13.57
CA ALA A 206 17.23 5.96 12.99
C ALA A 206 17.63 6.22 11.53
N HIS A 207 16.71 6.75 10.73
CA HIS A 207 16.90 6.97 9.28
C HIS A 207 17.42 8.37 8.93
N LYS A 208 17.53 9.28 9.92
CA LYS A 208 17.92 10.69 9.74
C LYS A 208 17.03 11.42 8.74
N VAL A 209 15.72 11.22 8.87
CA VAL A 209 14.67 11.83 8.03
C VAL A 209 13.67 12.58 8.89
N SER A 210 12.83 13.43 8.28
CA SER A 210 11.73 14.10 8.97
C SER A 210 10.41 13.86 8.23
N ILE A 211 9.41 13.41 8.97
CA ILE A 211 8.03 13.09 8.60
C ILE A 211 7.10 13.93 9.48
N PRO A 212 6.98 15.24 9.22
CA PRO A 212 6.27 16.13 10.11
C PRO A 212 4.77 15.84 10.16
N LEU A 213 4.21 15.76 11.37
CA LEU A 213 2.76 15.74 11.62
C LEU A 213 2.15 17.15 11.51
N HIS A 214 2.35 17.75 10.33
CA HIS A 214 1.89 19.08 9.96
C HIS A 214 0.59 19.01 9.13
N ARG A 215 -0.18 20.11 9.13
CA ARG A 215 -1.44 20.22 8.38
C ARG A 215 -1.28 19.90 6.90
N ASP A 216 -0.14 20.24 6.29
CA ASP A 216 0.14 19.96 4.88
C ASP A 216 0.41 18.47 4.61
N ARG A 217 0.59 17.66 5.64
CA ARG A 217 0.83 16.22 5.53
C ARG A 217 -0.35 15.37 5.97
N ILE A 218 -1.40 15.98 6.51
CA ILE A 218 -2.53 15.28 7.14
C ILE A 218 -3.82 15.72 6.45
N TYR A 219 -4.61 14.76 5.99
CA TYR A 219 -5.89 14.98 5.33
C TYR A 219 -6.95 14.07 5.94
N CYS A 220 -8.14 14.62 6.21
CA CYS A 220 -9.26 13.85 6.75
C CYS A 220 -10.33 13.76 5.66
N LEU A 221 -10.44 12.59 5.04
CA LEU A 221 -11.39 12.32 3.96
C LEU A 221 -12.42 11.34 4.48
N ASP A 222 -13.62 11.84 4.74
CA ASP A 222 -14.73 10.97 5.11
C ASP A 222 -15.31 10.32 3.86
N ASN A 223 -15.57 9.02 3.95
CA ASN A 223 -16.12 8.19 2.88
C ASN A 223 -17.60 7.84 3.13
N GLU A 224 -18.15 8.18 4.29
CA GLU A 224 -19.52 7.84 4.69
C GLU A 224 -20.58 8.44 3.75
N ALA A 225 -20.41 9.69 3.30
CA ALA A 225 -21.33 10.30 2.34
C ALA A 225 -21.41 9.53 1.00
N PHE A 226 -20.28 8.96 0.56
CA PHE A 226 -20.25 8.10 -0.62
C PHE A 226 -20.95 6.74 -0.38
N GLU A 227 -20.80 6.16 0.82
CA GLU A 227 -21.51 4.94 1.20
C GLU A 227 -23.02 5.15 1.18
N HIS A 228 -23.50 6.26 1.76
CA HIS A 228 -24.91 6.62 1.74
C HIS A 228 -25.44 6.95 0.34
N LEU A 229 -24.63 7.58 -0.53
CA LEU A 229 -24.99 7.74 -1.95
C LEU A 229 -25.28 6.39 -2.60
N CYS A 230 -24.45 5.37 -2.33
CA CYS A 230 -24.64 4.02 -2.85
C CYS A 230 -25.93 3.39 -2.33
N LEU A 231 -26.20 3.52 -1.03
CA LEU A 231 -27.42 3.01 -0.38
C LEU A 231 -28.70 3.66 -0.94
N ILE A 232 -28.69 4.98 -1.12
CA ILE A 232 -29.81 5.73 -1.70
C ILE A 232 -30.10 5.23 -3.12
N LYS A 233 -29.08 5.14 -3.99
CA LYS A 233 -29.28 4.85 -5.41
C LYS A 233 -29.47 3.38 -5.75
N LYS A 234 -28.88 2.47 -4.99
CA LYS A 234 -28.89 1.02 -5.32
C LYS A 234 -29.85 0.21 -4.45
N ALA A 235 -30.13 0.66 -3.23
CA ALA A 235 -31.06 -0.02 -2.33
C ALA A 235 -32.31 0.81 -1.98
N ASN A 236 -32.49 1.99 -2.60
CA ASN A 236 -33.61 2.90 -2.34
C ASN A 236 -33.80 3.23 -0.86
N VAL A 237 -32.68 3.32 -0.12
CA VAL A 237 -32.69 3.70 1.29
C VAL A 237 -33.11 5.16 1.41
N ARG A 238 -34.08 5.43 2.28
CA ARG A 238 -34.59 6.77 2.55
C ARG A 238 -34.02 7.29 3.85
N TYR A 239 -33.49 8.50 3.81
CA TYR A 239 -32.93 9.18 4.97
C TYR A 239 -33.76 10.41 5.33
N SER A 240 -33.70 10.84 6.58
CA SER A 240 -34.32 12.09 7.02
C SER A 240 -33.64 13.30 6.37
N GLU A 241 -34.33 14.44 6.32
CA GLU A 241 -33.74 15.70 5.83
C GLU A 241 -32.47 16.09 6.60
N GLU A 242 -32.45 15.85 7.92
CA GLU A 242 -31.28 16.08 8.77
C GLU A 242 -30.07 15.24 8.33
N ASN A 243 -30.28 13.94 8.08
CA ASN A 243 -29.21 13.08 7.57
C ASN A 243 -28.71 13.53 6.20
N MET A 244 -29.60 13.96 5.31
CA MET A 244 -29.22 14.44 3.98
C MET A 244 -28.35 15.70 4.04
N VAL A 245 -28.70 16.65 4.92
CA VAL A 245 -27.89 17.85 5.19
C VAL A 245 -26.49 17.46 5.68
N ASP A 246 -26.42 16.46 6.54
CA ASP A 246 -25.18 15.97 7.11
C ASP A 246 -24.28 15.26 6.10
N PHE A 247 -24.86 14.46 5.20
CA PHE A 247 -24.12 13.83 4.11
C PHE A 247 -23.57 14.88 3.13
N SER A 248 -24.37 15.90 2.82
CA SER A 248 -23.93 17.03 1.98
C SER A 248 -22.76 17.80 2.59
N LYS A 249 -22.81 18.07 3.90
CA LYS A 249 -21.67 18.66 4.64
C LYS A 249 -20.44 17.77 4.63
N SER A 250 -20.59 16.46 4.84
CA SER A 250 -19.48 15.51 4.81
C SER A 250 -18.82 15.45 3.43
N TRP A 251 -19.63 15.34 2.37
CA TRP A 251 -19.17 15.36 0.98
C TRP A 251 -18.37 16.62 0.66
N THR A 252 -18.94 17.79 0.96
CA THR A 252 -18.32 19.09 0.71
C THR A 252 -16.96 19.19 1.41
N ARG A 253 -16.87 18.71 2.65
CA ARG A 253 -15.62 18.74 3.41
C ARG A 253 -14.58 17.78 2.84
N ALA A 254 -14.98 16.59 2.45
CA ALA A 254 -14.08 15.62 1.84
C ALA A 254 -13.57 16.11 0.47
N GLU A 255 -14.42 16.70 -0.35
CA GLU A 255 -14.05 17.33 -1.62
C GLU A 255 -13.03 18.45 -1.41
N GLN A 256 -13.29 19.38 -0.49
CA GLN A 256 -12.37 20.50 -0.20
C GLN A 256 -11.01 20.02 0.32
N GLU A 257 -11.01 19.02 1.21
CA GLU A 257 -9.76 18.43 1.72
C GLU A 257 -8.99 17.68 0.64
N LEU A 258 -9.68 17.02 -0.30
CA LEU A 258 -9.08 16.40 -1.47
C LEU A 258 -8.43 17.45 -2.39
N GLN A 259 -9.11 18.55 -2.68
CA GLN A 259 -8.53 19.65 -3.46
C GLN A 259 -7.31 20.26 -2.78
N ARG A 260 -7.37 20.44 -1.45
CA ARG A 260 -6.24 20.89 -0.64
C ARG A 260 -5.04 19.94 -0.76
N MET A 261 -5.29 18.64 -0.76
CA MET A 261 -4.26 17.63 -0.96
C MET A 261 -3.66 17.72 -2.36
N LEU A 262 -4.50 17.68 -3.40
CA LEU A 262 -4.05 17.69 -4.79
C LEU A 262 -3.24 18.94 -5.11
N LYS A 263 -3.66 20.12 -4.62
CA LYS A 263 -2.91 21.37 -4.75
C LYS A 263 -1.52 21.28 -4.13
N ASN A 264 -1.42 20.71 -2.93
CA ASN A 264 -0.14 20.56 -2.25
C ASN A 264 0.76 19.53 -2.95
N VAL A 265 0.22 18.35 -3.29
CA VAL A 265 0.95 17.29 -3.99
C VAL A 265 1.50 17.78 -5.32
N SER A 266 0.72 18.58 -6.07
CA SER A 266 1.16 19.15 -7.36
C SER A 266 2.28 20.17 -7.22
N ALA A 267 2.41 20.82 -6.05
CA ALA A 267 3.47 21.79 -5.79
C ALA A 267 4.79 21.12 -5.34
N LEU A 268 4.77 19.86 -4.93
CA LEU A 268 5.95 19.12 -4.51
C LEU A 268 6.66 18.48 -5.70
N LYS A 269 7.99 18.37 -5.58
CA LYS A 269 8.78 17.57 -6.52
C LYS A 269 8.35 16.09 -6.41
N PRO A 270 7.96 15.44 -7.51
CA PRO A 270 7.66 14.02 -7.50
C PRO A 270 8.88 13.18 -7.15
N HIS A 271 8.65 12.05 -6.48
CA HIS A 271 9.67 11.05 -6.20
C HIS A 271 9.96 10.22 -7.45
N ARG A 272 11.23 10.10 -7.81
CA ARG A 272 11.68 9.29 -8.94
C ARG A 272 11.80 7.83 -8.51
N THR A 273 10.95 6.98 -9.07
CA THR A 273 10.83 5.57 -8.64
C THR A 273 12.12 4.78 -8.89
N TRP A 274 12.90 5.11 -9.91
CA TRP A 274 14.17 4.42 -10.20
C TRP A 274 15.22 4.58 -9.08
N GLU A 275 15.14 5.64 -8.27
CA GLU A 275 15.97 5.80 -7.07
C GLU A 275 15.65 4.69 -6.05
N THR A 276 14.36 4.39 -5.87
CA THR A 276 13.87 3.26 -5.06
C THR A 276 14.25 1.92 -5.68
N VAL A 277 14.14 1.76 -7.01
CA VAL A 277 14.50 0.49 -7.68
C VAL A 277 15.98 0.17 -7.54
N SER A 278 16.84 1.18 -7.70
CA SER A 278 18.30 1.02 -7.60
C SER A 278 18.70 0.55 -6.20
N LEU A 279 18.11 1.16 -5.16
CA LEU A 279 18.33 0.79 -3.77
C LEU A 279 17.83 -0.64 -3.49
N ASN A 280 16.64 -1.00 -3.95
CA ASN A 280 16.09 -2.34 -3.81
C ASN A 280 16.92 -3.41 -4.53
N LYS A 281 17.43 -3.10 -5.73
CA LYS A 281 18.31 -4.01 -6.49
C LYS A 281 19.61 -4.27 -5.73
N ALA A 282 20.21 -3.21 -5.16
CA ALA A 282 21.40 -3.35 -4.32
C ALA A 282 21.11 -4.21 -3.07
N HIS A 283 20.00 -3.93 -2.37
CA HIS A 283 19.61 -4.69 -1.19
C HIS A 283 19.37 -6.18 -1.49
N ARG A 284 18.64 -6.49 -2.59
CA ARG A 284 18.44 -7.89 -3.03
C ARG A 284 19.76 -8.57 -3.36
N THR A 285 20.65 -7.89 -4.06
CA THR A 285 21.97 -8.43 -4.39
C THR A 285 22.76 -8.78 -3.12
N ILE A 286 22.70 -7.94 -2.08
CA ILE A 286 23.36 -8.22 -0.79
C ILE A 286 22.78 -9.49 -0.13
N VAL A 287 21.46 -9.62 -0.10
CA VAL A 287 20.78 -10.81 0.47
C VAL A 287 21.12 -12.07 -0.34
N ASP A 288 21.04 -12.01 -1.66
CA ASP A 288 21.33 -13.14 -2.55
C ASP A 288 22.79 -13.60 -2.43
N LEU A 289 23.72 -12.68 -2.19
CA LEU A 289 25.13 -12.99 -1.95
C LEU A 289 25.41 -13.58 -0.56
N THR A 290 24.50 -13.44 0.40
CA THR A 290 24.72 -13.90 1.78
C THR A 290 24.86 -15.42 1.85
N TYR A 291 24.03 -16.17 1.10
CA TYR A 291 24.09 -17.64 1.09
C TYR A 291 25.37 -18.18 0.44
N PRO A 292 25.76 -17.77 -0.79
CA PRO A 292 27.04 -18.17 -1.37
C PRO A 292 28.24 -17.84 -0.49
N LEU A 293 28.27 -16.66 0.12
CA LEU A 293 29.36 -16.26 1.02
C LEU A 293 29.43 -17.14 2.27
N ALA A 294 28.29 -17.47 2.88
CA ALA A 294 28.25 -18.39 4.01
C ALA A 294 28.72 -19.81 3.63
N SER A 295 28.30 -20.32 2.47
CA SER A 295 28.73 -21.61 1.94
C SER A 295 30.25 -21.65 1.73
N ILE A 296 30.80 -20.64 1.03
CA ILE A 296 32.24 -20.52 0.79
C ILE A 296 33.00 -20.45 2.12
N SER A 297 32.51 -19.67 3.09
CA SER A 297 33.13 -19.56 4.42
C SER A 297 33.14 -20.90 5.16
N GLN A 298 32.06 -21.68 5.07
CA GLN A 298 31.99 -23.01 5.68
C GLN A 298 32.99 -23.97 5.00
N SER A 299 33.03 -24.00 3.66
CA SER A 299 33.99 -24.83 2.92
C SER A 299 35.44 -24.49 3.27
N ILE A 300 35.76 -23.20 3.47
CA ILE A 300 37.09 -22.78 3.92
C ILE A 300 37.41 -23.35 5.32
N GLN A 301 36.47 -23.26 6.26
CA GLN A 301 36.66 -23.80 7.62
C GLN A 301 36.84 -25.33 7.60
N ASP A 302 36.01 -26.04 6.85
CA ASP A 302 36.08 -27.50 6.73
C ASP A 302 37.41 -27.95 6.11
N ASN A 303 37.88 -27.24 5.09
CA ASN A 303 39.19 -27.48 4.48
C ASN A 303 40.34 -27.19 5.46
N LEU A 304 40.26 -26.13 6.28
CA LEU A 304 41.26 -25.84 7.31
C LEU A 304 41.32 -26.93 8.39
N ILE A 305 40.18 -27.49 8.79
CA ILE A 305 40.12 -28.61 9.75
C ILE A 305 40.79 -29.86 9.14
N ARG A 306 40.44 -30.21 7.90
CA ARG A 306 41.03 -31.36 7.19
C ARG A 306 42.54 -31.24 7.03
N ILE A 307 43.05 -30.04 6.69
CA ILE A 307 44.48 -29.80 6.57
C ILE A 307 45.18 -30.04 7.92
N LYS A 308 44.59 -29.63 9.04
CA LYS A 308 45.14 -29.90 10.37
C LYS A 308 45.14 -31.39 10.71
N GLU A 309 44.05 -32.10 10.45
CA GLU A 309 43.95 -33.55 10.67
C GLU A 309 44.99 -34.32 9.86
N GLN A 310 45.18 -33.95 8.58
CA GLN A 310 46.24 -34.53 7.74
C GLN A 310 47.64 -34.24 8.29
N GLN A 311 47.90 -33.01 8.73
CA GLN A 311 49.18 -32.64 9.33
C GLN A 311 49.47 -33.48 10.59
N GLU A 312 48.47 -33.71 11.43
CA GLU A 312 48.58 -34.56 12.63
C GLU A 312 48.80 -36.04 12.29
N ALA A 313 48.08 -36.57 11.30
CA ALA A 313 48.23 -37.95 10.83
C ALA A 313 49.64 -38.21 10.26
N ILE A 314 50.16 -37.28 9.44
CA ILE A 314 51.54 -37.32 8.92
C ILE A 314 52.55 -37.31 10.07
N ASN A 315 52.36 -36.46 11.09
CA ASN A 315 53.24 -36.39 12.26
C ASN A 315 53.21 -37.69 13.09
N LYS A 316 52.12 -38.47 13.05
CA LYS A 316 51.99 -39.77 13.73
C LYS A 316 52.46 -40.96 12.89
N GLY A 317 52.87 -40.74 11.63
CA GLY A 317 53.32 -41.79 10.71
C GLY A 317 52.20 -42.63 10.11
N GLU A 318 50.96 -42.13 10.11
CA GLU A 318 49.79 -42.77 9.48
C GLU A 318 49.82 -42.54 7.95
N GLN A 319 49.22 -43.46 7.17
CA GLN A 319 49.16 -43.32 5.70
C GLN A 319 48.31 -42.10 5.28
N GLU A 320 48.73 -41.39 4.23
CA GLU A 320 48.00 -40.25 3.66
C GLU A 320 46.55 -40.61 3.32
N MET A 321 45.60 -39.86 3.87
CA MET A 321 44.20 -39.90 3.42
C MET A 321 44.09 -39.23 2.05
N THR A 322 43.66 -39.99 1.04
CA THR A 322 43.60 -39.60 -0.39
C THR A 322 42.45 -38.67 -0.78
N THR A 323 41.73 -38.08 0.18
CA THR A 323 40.62 -37.17 -0.13
C THR A 323 41.16 -35.76 -0.38
N ALA A 324 41.24 -35.39 -1.66
CA ALA A 324 41.65 -34.05 -2.08
C ALA A 324 40.68 -32.97 -1.57
N PRO A 325 41.17 -31.75 -1.27
CA PRO A 325 40.29 -30.63 -0.91
C PRO A 325 39.32 -30.33 -2.06
N THR A 326 38.05 -30.14 -1.71
CA THR A 326 37.01 -29.75 -2.65
C THR A 326 37.09 -28.25 -2.91
N PHE A 327 37.19 -27.87 -4.18
CA PHE A 327 37.15 -26.48 -4.63
C PHE A 327 35.81 -26.21 -5.33
N GLU A 328 34.92 -25.48 -4.67
CA GLU A 328 33.71 -24.99 -5.31
C GLU A 328 34.03 -23.69 -6.07
N THR A 329 33.73 -23.66 -7.37
CA THR A 329 33.90 -22.47 -8.21
C THR A 329 32.55 -21.93 -8.62
N VAL A 330 32.35 -20.62 -8.46
CA VAL A 330 31.13 -19.94 -8.90
C VAL A 330 31.35 -19.46 -10.33
N GLN A 331 30.63 -20.06 -11.29
CA GLN A 331 30.65 -19.63 -12.68
C GLN A 331 29.39 -18.82 -12.99
N PHE A 332 29.57 -17.57 -13.44
CA PHE A 332 28.47 -16.79 -14.00
C PHE A 332 28.14 -17.34 -15.39
N VAL A 333 26.98 -17.97 -15.52
CA VAL A 333 26.47 -18.45 -16.81
C VAL A 333 25.41 -17.47 -17.31
N PRO A 334 25.66 -16.74 -18.43
CA PRO A 334 24.63 -15.94 -19.07
C PRO A 334 23.52 -16.86 -19.57
N LEU A 335 22.30 -16.67 -19.08
CA LEU A 335 21.14 -17.41 -19.57
C LEU A 335 20.77 -16.87 -20.95
N GLN A 336 20.56 -17.77 -21.93
CA GLN A 336 20.17 -17.35 -23.29
C GLN A 336 18.75 -16.76 -23.35
N HIS A 337 17.91 -17.09 -22.38
CA HIS A 337 16.55 -16.57 -22.26
C HIS A 337 16.24 -16.22 -20.79
N PRO A 338 15.41 -15.19 -20.53
CA PRO A 338 14.89 -14.90 -19.20
C PRO A 338 14.16 -16.14 -18.64
N ARG A 339 14.42 -16.51 -17.38
CA ARG A 339 13.72 -17.65 -16.72
C ARG A 339 12.29 -17.35 -16.27
N THR A 340 11.76 -16.16 -16.55
CA THR A 340 10.34 -15.86 -16.38
C THR A 340 9.54 -16.55 -17.48
N VAL A 341 9.07 -17.77 -17.20
CA VAL A 341 8.04 -18.43 -18.00
C VAL A 341 6.69 -17.88 -17.58
N CYS A 342 6.03 -17.08 -18.44
CA CYS A 342 4.61 -16.79 -18.29
C CYS A 342 3.85 -18.10 -18.56
N THR A 343 3.43 -18.81 -17.51
CA THR A 343 2.48 -19.91 -17.63
C THR A 343 1.06 -19.36 -17.71
N SER A 344 0.71 -18.78 -18.85
CA SER A 344 -0.70 -18.63 -19.25
C SER A 344 -0.83 -19.19 -20.65
N VAL A 345 -1.21 -20.46 -20.73
CA VAL A 345 -1.82 -21.00 -21.95
C VAL A 345 -3.22 -20.37 -21.99
N GLY A 346 -3.42 -19.47 -22.94
CA GLY A 346 -4.77 -19.04 -23.29
C GLY A 346 -5.55 -20.26 -23.77
N ILE A 347 -6.65 -20.55 -23.10
CA ILE A 347 -7.79 -21.28 -23.65
C ILE A 347 -8.98 -20.33 -23.55
#